data_AF-A0A4X2LUM8-F1
#
_entry.id   AF-A0A4X2LUM8-F1
#
_cell.length_a   1.000
_cell.length_b   1.000
_cell.length_c   1.000
_cell.angle_alpha   90.00
_cell.angle_beta   90.00
_cell.angle_gamma   90.00
#
_symmetry.space_group_name_H-M   'P 1'
#
loop_
_entity.id
_entity.type
_entity.pdbx_description
1 polymer ?
#
loop_
_entity_poly.entity_id
_entity_poly.type
_entity_poly.pdbx_seq_one_letter_code
_entity_poly.pdbx_strand_id
1 'polypeptide(L)'
;MRRPGVRGAGGLRRFLGPPLPLPLKLLLLSVLGSRANKLNVPKVLLPFGREPGRVPFLLEAQRGCYTCHHDAVTVEPLYENSTLCSQRAVLIAESTQPIRLSSVILAREIVTDHELRCDVKVDVIDNIEIISRTRELYVDDSPLELMVRALDAEGNTFSSLAGMMFEWSIAKDDESERVELILKYSEAEYSPPKYIAEMEKAEKQGDMILVSGIRTGAAVIKVRIHEPFYKKVSAALIRLLVLENIFLIPSHDIYLLVGAYIKYRVAKIVQGKMTGRYWSLHNLILPPHLDKSFLQ
;
A
#
# COMPACT_ATOMS: atom_id res chain seq x y z
N MET A 1 -74.76 25.37 -19.18
CA MET A 1 -74.96 26.12 -20.45
C MET A 1 -73.77 27.06 -20.65
N ARG A 2 -73.24 27.08 -21.88
CA ARG A 2 -72.35 28.08 -22.52
C ARG A 2 -70.96 28.39 -21.91
N ARG A 3 -69.92 27.83 -22.55
CA ARG A 3 -68.72 28.57 -23.05
C ARG A 3 -69.16 29.53 -24.19
N PRO A 4 -68.36 30.47 -24.76
CA PRO A 4 -66.88 30.59 -24.78
C PRO A 4 -66.28 32.03 -24.76
N GLY A 5 -64.95 32.15 -24.83
CA GLY A 5 -64.24 33.40 -25.18
C GLY A 5 -62.72 33.26 -25.15
N VAL A 6 -62.10 33.11 -26.32
CA VAL A 6 -60.67 32.82 -26.62
C VAL A 6 -59.85 34.11 -26.84
N ARG A 7 -58.55 34.08 -26.52
CA ARG A 7 -57.34 34.65 -27.21
C ARG A 7 -56.33 35.13 -26.15
N GLY A 8 -55.01 34.95 -26.26
CA GLY A 8 -54.18 34.55 -27.39
C GLY A 8 -52.78 34.12 -26.97
N ALA A 9 -52.06 33.60 -27.95
CA ALA A 9 -50.75 32.97 -27.87
C ALA A 9 -49.60 33.98 -27.70
N GLY A 10 -48.60 33.61 -26.90
CA GLY A 10 -47.28 34.25 -26.83
C GLY A 10 -46.21 33.18 -26.67
N GLY A 11 -45.46 32.92 -27.74
CA GLY A 11 -44.49 31.84 -27.85
C GLY A 11 -43.24 32.02 -27.00
N LEU A 12 -42.82 30.93 -26.35
CA LEU A 12 -41.56 30.80 -25.63
C LEU A 12 -40.41 30.62 -26.64
N ARG A 13 -39.61 31.66 -26.88
CA ARG A 13 -38.41 31.58 -27.72
C ARG A 13 -37.32 30.78 -26.98
N ARG A 14 -37.00 29.60 -27.51
CA ARG A 14 -35.76 28.86 -27.18
C ARG A 14 -34.57 29.66 -27.73
N PHE A 15 -33.72 30.18 -26.85
CA PHE A 15 -32.41 30.71 -27.24
C PHE A 15 -31.48 29.55 -27.58
N LEU A 16 -31.49 29.12 -28.84
CA LEU A 16 -30.35 28.41 -29.42
C LEU A 16 -29.26 29.46 -29.68
N GLY A 17 -28.17 29.41 -28.92
CA GLY A 17 -26.95 30.14 -29.25
C GLY A 17 -26.41 29.73 -30.64
N PRO A 18 -25.62 30.58 -31.30
CA PRO A 18 -25.15 30.32 -32.65
C PRO A 18 -24.22 29.09 -32.68
N PRO A 19 -24.23 28.31 -33.78
CA PRO A 19 -23.30 27.20 -33.94
C PRO A 19 -21.86 27.73 -33.99
N LEU A 20 -21.00 27.23 -33.10
CA LEU A 20 -19.57 27.54 -33.09
C LEU A 20 -18.97 27.33 -34.50
N PRO A 21 -18.13 28.26 -34.98
CA PRO A 21 -17.55 28.17 -36.32
C PRO A 21 -16.71 26.89 -36.45
N LEU A 22 -16.89 26.17 -37.57
CA LEU A 22 -16.18 24.93 -37.93
C LEU A 22 -14.67 24.90 -37.64
N PRO A 23 -13.87 25.97 -37.90
CA PRO A 23 -12.44 25.93 -37.58
C PRO A 23 -12.15 25.87 -36.06
N LEU A 24 -13.04 26.40 -35.21
CA LEU A 24 -12.90 26.36 -33.76
C LEU A 24 -13.26 24.98 -33.20
N LYS A 25 -14.18 24.25 -33.85
CA LYS A 25 -14.45 22.83 -33.58
C LYS A 25 -13.27 21.94 -33.98
N LEU A 26 -12.60 22.24 -35.10
CA LEU A 26 -11.41 21.51 -35.54
C LEU A 26 -10.20 21.75 -34.61
N LEU A 27 -10.04 22.99 -34.12
CA LEU A 27 -9.01 23.34 -33.14
C LEU A 27 -9.26 22.67 -31.77
N LEU A 28 -10.53 22.60 -31.31
CA LEU A 28 -10.88 21.87 -30.08
C LEU A 28 -10.66 20.35 -30.21
N LEU A 29 -10.85 19.77 -31.40
CA LEU A 29 -10.57 18.36 -31.69
C LEU A 29 -9.06 18.04 -31.66
N SER A 30 -8.21 19.00 -32.05
CA SER A 30 -6.74 18.85 -31.93
C SER A 30 -6.21 18.95 -30.50
N VAL A 31 -7.04 19.39 -29.55
CA VAL A 31 -6.72 19.49 -28.11
C VAL A 31 -7.27 18.29 -27.32
N LEU A 32 -7.89 17.29 -27.97
CA LEU A 32 -7.99 15.95 -27.38
C LEU A 32 -6.57 15.37 -27.31
N GLY A 33 -5.90 15.70 -26.20
CA GLY A 33 -4.45 15.61 -26.07
C GLY A 33 -3.86 14.32 -26.60
N SER A 34 -2.73 14.47 -27.29
CA SER A 34 -1.75 13.39 -27.41
C SER A 34 -1.34 13.01 -26.00
N ARG A 35 -2.10 12.09 -25.38
CA ARG A 35 -1.71 11.51 -24.10
C ARG A 35 -0.41 10.76 -24.40
N ALA A 36 0.67 11.21 -23.77
CA ALA A 36 1.99 10.66 -24.00
C ALA A 36 2.00 9.14 -23.74
N ASN A 37 2.71 8.42 -24.60
CA ASN A 37 3.06 7.03 -24.41
C ASN A 37 3.95 6.93 -23.16
N LYS A 38 3.53 6.14 -22.18
CA LYS A 38 4.20 6.04 -20.87
C LYS A 38 4.29 4.59 -20.43
N LEU A 39 5.47 4.18 -19.97
CA LEU A 39 5.64 2.95 -19.20
C LEU A 39 5.26 3.18 -17.74
N ASN A 40 4.87 2.12 -17.05
CA ASN A 40 4.60 2.12 -15.62
C ASN A 40 5.85 2.42 -14.77
N VAL A 41 7.04 2.13 -15.28
CA VAL A 41 8.31 2.30 -14.58
C VAL A 41 9.47 2.57 -15.55
N PRO A 42 10.39 3.51 -15.23
CA PRO A 42 11.58 3.77 -16.03
C PRO A 42 12.79 2.87 -15.67
N LYS A 43 12.85 2.35 -14.44
CA LYS A 43 13.95 1.53 -13.92
C LYS A 43 13.46 0.42 -13.02
N VAL A 44 13.89 -0.81 -13.28
CA VAL A 44 13.53 -2.00 -12.51
C VAL A 44 14.79 -2.63 -11.92
N LEU A 45 14.76 -2.95 -10.64
CA LEU A 45 15.80 -3.69 -9.94
C LEU A 45 15.17 -4.95 -9.35
N LEU A 46 15.53 -6.12 -9.88
CA LEU A 46 14.99 -7.42 -9.45
C LEU A 46 16.03 -8.18 -8.62
N PRO A 47 15.59 -8.89 -7.57
CA PRO A 47 16.49 -9.68 -6.75
C PRO A 47 16.94 -10.94 -7.48
N PHE A 48 18.22 -11.26 -7.33
CA PHE A 48 18.77 -12.56 -7.68
C PHE A 48 18.09 -13.67 -6.86
N GLY A 49 17.81 -14.81 -7.49
CA GLY A 49 17.20 -15.96 -6.84
C GLY A 49 17.56 -17.26 -7.55
N ARG A 50 17.76 -18.32 -6.77
CA ARG A 50 17.99 -19.69 -7.28
C ARG A 50 16.75 -20.57 -7.12
N GLU A 51 15.85 -20.19 -6.23
CA GLU A 51 14.63 -20.96 -5.97
C GLU A 51 13.53 -20.68 -7.01
N PRO A 52 12.80 -21.72 -7.44
CA PRO A 52 11.65 -21.55 -8.33
C PRO A 52 10.49 -20.87 -7.60
N GLY A 53 9.55 -20.28 -8.37
CA GLY A 53 8.36 -19.61 -7.82
C GLY A 53 8.48 -18.10 -7.72
N ARG A 54 9.50 -17.50 -8.33
CA ARG A 54 9.60 -16.04 -8.50
C ARG A 54 8.42 -15.53 -9.34
N VAL A 55 7.78 -14.48 -8.85
CA VAL A 55 6.69 -13.85 -9.60
C VAL A 55 7.29 -12.91 -10.62
N PRO A 56 6.92 -13.02 -11.90
CA PRO A 56 7.41 -12.11 -12.92
C PRO A 56 7.02 -10.66 -12.65
N PHE A 57 7.91 -9.71 -12.96
CA PHE A 57 7.61 -8.30 -12.89
C PHE A 57 6.89 -7.85 -14.17
N LEU A 58 5.75 -7.17 -14.02
CA LEU A 58 4.96 -6.71 -15.16
C LEU A 58 5.41 -5.31 -15.60
N LEU A 59 5.96 -5.23 -16.81
CA LEU A 59 6.19 -3.99 -17.54
C LEU A 59 4.96 -3.69 -18.40
N GLU A 60 4.35 -2.52 -18.21
CA GLU A 60 3.09 -2.16 -18.86
C GLU A 60 3.14 -0.74 -19.41
N ALA A 61 2.77 -0.60 -20.68
CA ALA A 61 2.53 0.69 -21.29
C ALA A 61 1.08 1.13 -21.06
N GLN A 62 0.84 2.42 -20.82
CA GLN A 62 -0.52 2.93 -20.59
C GLN A 62 -1.42 2.77 -21.82
N ARG A 63 -0.85 2.85 -23.02
CA ARG A 63 -1.51 2.79 -24.34
C ARG A 63 -0.50 2.42 -25.41
N GLY A 64 -0.98 1.96 -26.56
CA GLY A 64 -0.17 1.64 -27.72
C GLY A 64 0.14 0.16 -27.81
N CYS A 65 0.79 -0.24 -28.90
CA CYS A 65 1.17 -1.63 -29.15
C CYS A 65 2.66 -1.67 -29.48
N TYR A 66 3.43 -2.37 -28.65
CA TYR A 66 4.88 -2.28 -28.66
C TYR A 66 5.55 -3.61 -29.03
N THR A 67 6.65 -3.51 -29.76
CA THR A 67 7.64 -4.59 -29.89
C THR A 67 8.77 -4.34 -28.91
N CYS A 68 9.12 -5.36 -28.13
CA CYS A 68 10.19 -5.27 -27.13
C CYS A 68 11.46 -5.91 -27.69
N HIS A 69 12.53 -5.13 -27.78
CA HIS A 69 13.87 -5.63 -28.09
C HIS A 69 14.71 -5.67 -26.81
N HIS A 70 15.46 -6.75 -26.62
CA HIS A 70 16.30 -6.98 -25.44
C HIS A 70 17.64 -7.57 -25.86
N ASP A 71 18.72 -7.03 -25.29
CA ASP A 71 20.08 -7.46 -25.63
C ASP A 71 20.66 -8.48 -24.63
N ALA A 72 20.18 -8.51 -23.37
CA ALA A 72 20.86 -9.25 -22.30
C ALA A 72 19.99 -9.89 -21.19
N VAL A 73 18.66 -9.68 -21.18
CA VAL A 73 17.74 -10.25 -20.16
C VAL A 73 16.51 -10.81 -20.86
N THR A 74 16.01 -11.96 -20.41
CA THR A 74 14.81 -12.60 -20.95
C THR A 74 13.59 -11.70 -20.68
N VAL A 75 13.04 -11.14 -21.75
CA VAL A 75 11.78 -10.39 -21.73
C VAL A 75 10.74 -11.21 -22.48
N GLU A 76 9.70 -11.63 -21.77
CA GLU A 76 8.60 -12.39 -22.39
C GLU A 76 7.41 -11.46 -22.64
N PRO A 77 7.16 -11.03 -23.89
CA PRO A 77 5.97 -10.24 -24.21
C PRO A 77 4.69 -11.04 -24.04
N LEU A 78 3.67 -10.44 -23.42
CA LEU A 78 2.35 -11.04 -23.25
C LEU A 78 1.44 -10.65 -24.41
N TYR A 79 1.47 -11.38 -25.51
CA TYR A 79 0.63 -11.10 -26.67
C TYR A 79 -0.85 -11.36 -26.36
N GLU A 80 -1.70 -10.37 -26.62
CA GLU A 80 -3.15 -10.56 -26.57
C GLU A 80 -3.64 -10.96 -27.96
N ASN A 81 -4.36 -12.08 -28.05
CA ASN A 81 -5.03 -12.56 -29.27
C ASN A 81 -4.14 -12.61 -30.53
N SER A 82 -2.92 -13.16 -30.42
CA SER A 82 -2.02 -13.41 -31.58
C SER A 82 -1.65 -12.16 -32.39
N THR A 83 -1.48 -11.02 -31.72
CA THR A 83 -1.02 -9.76 -32.33
C THR A 83 0.51 -9.72 -32.45
N LEU A 84 1.05 -8.96 -33.42
CA LEU A 84 2.50 -8.80 -33.66
C LEU A 84 3.21 -7.91 -32.63
N CYS A 85 2.48 -7.36 -31.66
CA CYS A 85 2.97 -6.44 -30.65
C CYS A 85 2.14 -6.61 -29.36
N SER A 86 2.66 -6.12 -28.24
CA SER A 86 1.96 -6.18 -26.95
C SER A 86 2.05 -4.86 -26.19
N GLN A 87 1.04 -4.61 -25.36
CA GLN A 87 1.04 -3.52 -24.38
C GLN A 87 1.71 -3.92 -23.05
N ARG A 88 1.89 -5.23 -22.80
CA ARG A 88 2.33 -5.80 -21.53
C ARG A 88 3.46 -6.80 -21.77
N ALA A 89 4.52 -6.72 -20.98
CA ALA A 89 5.64 -7.65 -21.02
C ALA A 89 5.99 -8.10 -19.61
N VAL A 90 6.47 -9.33 -19.51
CA VAL A 90 6.92 -9.94 -18.27
C VAL A 90 8.44 -9.94 -18.24
N LEU A 91 8.98 -9.44 -17.14
CA LEU A 91 10.40 -9.47 -16.83
C LEU A 91 10.66 -10.58 -15.82
N ILE A 92 11.55 -11.50 -16.17
CA ILE A 92 11.97 -12.60 -15.31
C ILE A 92 13.45 -12.40 -14.98
N ALA A 93 13.77 -12.44 -13.69
CA ALA A 93 15.16 -12.38 -13.23
C ALA A 93 15.82 -13.75 -13.45
N GLU A 94 16.26 -14.01 -14.67
CA GLU A 94 17.06 -15.20 -15.00
C GLU A 94 18.55 -14.85 -14.90
N SER A 95 19.19 -15.30 -13.82
CA SER A 95 20.63 -15.26 -13.72
C SER A 95 21.17 -16.57 -13.17
N THR A 96 22.17 -17.13 -13.83
CA THR A 96 22.88 -18.33 -13.36
C THR A 96 23.92 -18.00 -12.29
N GLN A 97 24.35 -16.74 -12.21
CA GLN A 97 25.41 -16.29 -11.31
C GLN A 97 24.94 -15.12 -10.42
N PRO A 98 25.41 -15.02 -9.18
CA PRO A 98 25.07 -13.91 -8.27
C PRO A 98 25.88 -12.66 -8.63
N ILE A 99 25.79 -12.21 -9.87
CA ILE A 99 26.50 -11.05 -10.42
C ILE A 99 25.46 -10.04 -10.85
N ARG A 100 25.77 -8.76 -10.67
CA ARG A 100 24.95 -7.66 -11.16
C ARG A 100 24.83 -7.74 -12.68
N LEU A 101 23.61 -7.96 -13.16
CA LEU A 101 23.27 -7.89 -14.58
C LEU A 101 22.52 -6.58 -14.84
N SER A 102 22.78 -5.98 -15.99
CA SER A 102 22.10 -4.77 -16.44
C SER A 102 21.73 -4.93 -17.91
N SER A 103 20.49 -4.57 -18.25
CA SER A 103 19.95 -4.57 -19.60
C SER A 103 19.07 -3.35 -19.80
N VAL A 104 18.85 -2.98 -21.05
CA VAL A 104 17.93 -1.91 -21.42
C VAL A 104 16.86 -2.53 -22.30
N ILE A 105 15.60 -2.31 -21.94
CA ILE A 105 14.45 -2.72 -22.73
C ILE A 105 13.99 -1.51 -23.52
N LEU A 106 13.92 -1.70 -24.83
CA LEU A 106 13.39 -0.72 -25.77
C LEU A 106 12.05 -1.23 -26.28
N ALA A 107 10.98 -0.53 -25.92
CA ALA A 107 9.62 -0.79 -26.36
C ALA A 107 9.26 0.19 -27.47
N ARG A 108 9.15 -0.29 -28.70
CA ARG A 108 8.87 0.53 -29.88
C ARG A 108 7.42 0.40 -30.32
N GLU A 109 6.69 1.51 -30.39
CA GLU A 109 5.30 1.52 -30.84
C GLU A 109 5.22 1.35 -32.37
N ILE A 110 4.42 0.39 -32.82
CA ILE A 110 4.37 0.02 -34.25
C ILE A 110 3.82 1.11 -35.19
N VAL A 111 3.00 2.05 -34.69
CA VAL A 111 2.35 3.07 -35.54
C VAL A 111 3.18 4.34 -35.61
N THR A 112 3.67 4.82 -34.48
CA THR A 112 4.33 6.13 -34.36
C THR A 112 5.85 6.02 -34.40
N ASP A 113 6.39 4.79 -34.33
CA ASP A 113 7.81 4.51 -34.12
C ASP A 113 8.38 5.15 -32.85
N HIS A 114 7.50 5.52 -31.90
CA HIS A 114 7.92 6.10 -30.64
C HIS A 114 8.51 5.02 -29.72
N GLU A 115 9.69 5.29 -29.18
CA GLU A 115 10.43 4.35 -28.34
C GLU A 115 10.38 4.74 -26.87
N LEU A 116 9.99 3.79 -26.04
CA LEU A 116 10.03 3.89 -24.58
C LEU A 116 11.16 3.02 -24.06
N ARG A 117 11.84 3.51 -23.02
CA ARG A 117 13.01 2.85 -22.43
C ARG A 117 12.76 2.46 -20.98
N CYS A 118 13.17 1.26 -20.62
CA CYS A 118 13.24 0.78 -19.23
C CYS A 118 14.61 0.17 -18.96
N ASP A 119 15.34 0.68 -17.96
CA ASP A 119 16.60 0.08 -17.52
C ASP A 119 16.28 -1.04 -16.51
N VAL A 120 16.73 -2.26 -16.76
CA VAL A 120 16.48 -3.42 -15.89
C VAL A 120 17.80 -3.92 -15.33
N LYS A 121 17.84 -4.11 -14.02
CA LYS A 121 18.99 -4.67 -13.30
C LYS A 121 18.56 -5.88 -12.49
N VAL A 122 19.43 -6.88 -12.41
CA VAL A 122 19.31 -8.00 -11.47
C VAL A 122 20.50 -7.95 -10.54
N ASP A 123 20.25 -7.97 -9.22
CA ASP A 123 21.32 -7.84 -8.22
C ASP A 123 21.02 -8.64 -6.95
N VAL A 124 22.02 -8.78 -6.10
CA VAL A 124 21.95 -9.49 -4.81
C VAL A 124 21.41 -8.56 -3.72
N ILE A 125 20.51 -9.08 -2.89
CA ILE A 125 20.05 -8.38 -1.68
C ILE A 125 21.18 -8.33 -0.64
N ASP A 126 21.51 -7.12 -0.20
CA ASP A 126 22.50 -6.86 0.85
C ASP A 126 21.84 -6.71 2.23
N ASN A 127 20.72 -5.98 2.29
CA ASN A 127 19.98 -5.73 3.52
C ASN A 127 18.45 -5.81 3.32
N ILE A 128 17.74 -6.11 4.40
CA ILE A 128 16.27 -6.04 4.45
C ILE A 128 15.81 -5.20 5.63
N GLU A 129 14.60 -4.64 5.51
CA GLU A 129 13.97 -3.81 6.52
C GLU A 129 12.46 -4.09 6.57
N ILE A 130 11.81 -3.80 7.70
CA ILE A 130 10.36 -3.90 7.82
C ILE A 130 9.75 -2.51 7.65
N ILE A 131 8.88 -2.35 6.65
CA ILE A 131 8.03 -1.18 6.48
C ILE A 131 6.75 -1.38 7.30
N SER A 132 6.38 -0.34 8.04
CA SER A 132 5.11 -0.25 8.77
C SER A 132 4.50 1.13 8.62
N ARG A 133 3.17 1.21 8.69
CA ARG A 133 2.40 2.48 8.74
C ARG A 133 2.30 3.07 10.16
N THR A 134 2.46 2.26 11.20
CA THR A 134 2.41 2.68 12.62
C THR A 134 3.33 1.80 13.48
N ARG A 135 3.71 2.27 14.67
CA ARG A 135 4.40 1.47 15.70
C ARG A 135 3.48 1.07 16.85
N GLU A 136 2.25 1.58 16.85
CA GLU A 136 1.26 1.36 17.88
C GLU A 136 0.11 0.54 17.31
N LEU A 137 -0.30 -0.46 18.10
CA LEU A 137 -1.43 -1.33 17.88
C LEU A 137 -2.38 -1.19 19.07
N TYR A 138 -3.66 -1.45 18.84
CA TYR A 138 -4.64 -1.55 19.92
C TYR A 138 -5.10 -2.99 20.08
N VAL A 139 -5.37 -3.38 21.33
CA VAL A 139 -5.92 -4.71 21.63
C VAL A 139 -7.28 -4.88 20.96
N ASP A 140 -7.49 -6.01 20.29
CA ASP A 140 -8.74 -6.37 19.59
C ASP A 140 -9.17 -5.36 18.51
N ASP A 141 -8.20 -4.66 17.91
CA ASP A 141 -8.41 -3.73 16.81
C ASP A 141 -7.96 -4.34 15.46
N SER A 142 -8.20 -3.61 14.37
CA SER A 142 -7.78 -4.00 13.03
C SER A 142 -6.28 -4.33 12.96
N PRO A 143 -5.89 -5.42 12.26
CA PRO A 143 -4.50 -5.82 12.15
C PRO A 143 -3.65 -4.81 11.39
N LEU A 144 -2.36 -4.77 11.74
CA LEU A 144 -1.33 -4.02 11.06
C LEU A 144 -0.68 -4.87 9.97
N GLU A 145 -0.63 -4.33 8.77
CA GLU A 145 0.16 -4.86 7.66
C GLU A 145 1.63 -4.46 7.79
N LEU A 146 2.52 -5.46 7.78
CA LEU A 146 3.96 -5.29 7.71
C LEU A 146 4.46 -5.80 6.37
N MET A 147 5.42 -5.08 5.78
CA MET A 147 6.02 -5.43 4.49
C MET A 147 7.54 -5.44 4.59
N VAL A 148 8.22 -6.28 3.79
CA VAL A 148 9.68 -6.28 3.66
C VAL A 148 10.10 -5.28 2.57
N ARG A 149 11.08 -4.44 2.89
CA ARG A 149 11.90 -3.71 1.92
C ARG A 149 13.23 -4.42 1.81
N ALA A 150 13.72 -4.65 0.60
CA ALA A 150 15.09 -5.12 0.38
C ALA A 150 15.92 -4.05 -0.30
N LEU A 151 17.21 -4.01 0.01
CA LEU A 151 18.19 -3.05 -0.49
C LEU A 151 19.40 -3.79 -1.08
N ASP A 152 19.95 -3.26 -2.18
CA ASP A 152 21.27 -3.68 -2.68
C ASP A 152 22.39 -3.03 -1.86
N ALA A 153 23.65 -3.38 -2.18
CA ALA A 153 24.83 -2.87 -1.47
C ALA A 153 25.01 -1.34 -1.60
N GLU A 154 24.34 -0.70 -2.56
CA GLU A 154 24.35 0.75 -2.72
C GLU A 154 23.16 1.44 -2.06
N GLY A 155 22.27 0.68 -1.41
CA GLY A 155 21.07 1.19 -0.76
C GLY A 155 19.89 1.43 -1.70
N ASN A 156 19.92 0.91 -2.94
CA ASN A 156 18.77 0.99 -3.85
C ASN A 156 17.72 -0.05 -3.46
N THR A 157 16.45 0.35 -3.50
CA THR A 157 15.33 -0.54 -3.21
C THR A 157 14.98 -1.45 -4.39
N PHE A 158 14.85 -2.74 -4.13
CA PHE A 158 14.34 -3.70 -5.12
C PHE A 158 12.90 -3.40 -5.49
N SER A 159 12.58 -3.49 -6.77
CA SER A 159 11.26 -3.14 -7.33
C SER A 159 10.16 -4.15 -6.97
N SER A 160 10.53 -5.41 -6.67
CA SER A 160 9.58 -6.44 -6.25
C SER A 160 10.30 -7.56 -5.50
N LEU A 161 9.66 -8.08 -4.46
CA LEU A 161 10.05 -9.29 -3.71
C LEU A 161 9.03 -10.42 -3.88
N ALA A 162 8.08 -10.26 -4.80
CA ALA A 162 6.97 -11.19 -4.97
C ALA A 162 7.47 -12.61 -5.31
N GLY A 163 6.97 -13.59 -4.57
CA GLY A 163 7.37 -15.00 -4.68
C GLY A 163 8.64 -15.38 -3.91
N MET A 164 9.31 -14.42 -3.24
CA MET A 164 10.34 -14.75 -2.26
C MET A 164 9.72 -15.25 -0.96
N MET A 165 10.31 -16.30 -0.39
CA MET A 165 9.92 -16.82 0.91
C MET A 165 10.66 -16.09 2.02
N PHE A 166 9.91 -15.67 3.02
CA PHE A 166 10.43 -15.09 4.25
C PHE A 166 9.98 -15.91 5.44
N GLU A 167 10.69 -15.79 6.53
CA GLU A 167 10.28 -16.34 7.81
C GLU A 167 10.05 -15.20 8.78
N TRP A 168 8.79 -15.07 9.20
CA TRP A 168 8.35 -14.10 10.19
C TRP A 168 8.21 -14.78 11.54
N SER A 169 8.76 -14.14 12.56
CA SER A 169 8.74 -14.66 13.92
C SER A 169 8.66 -13.51 14.92
N ILE A 170 8.11 -13.79 16.10
CA ILE A 170 8.17 -12.87 17.23
C ILE A 170 9.45 -13.22 18.00
N ALA A 171 10.33 -12.25 18.20
CA ALA A 171 11.52 -12.43 19.01
C ALA A 171 11.09 -12.71 20.45
N LYS A 172 11.54 -13.82 21.02
CA LYS A 172 11.27 -14.16 22.41
C LYS A 172 12.12 -13.25 23.30
N ASP A 173 11.46 -12.42 24.10
CA ASP A 173 12.03 -11.99 25.38
C ASP A 173 11.53 -12.99 26.43
N ASP A 174 12.43 -13.47 27.29
CA ASP A 174 12.17 -14.55 28.28
C ASP A 174 11.00 -14.26 29.25
N GLU A 175 10.45 -13.04 29.25
CA GLU A 175 9.39 -12.58 30.15
C GLU A 175 8.06 -12.21 29.44
N SER A 176 7.95 -12.38 28.12
CA SER A 176 6.79 -11.90 27.36
C SER A 176 5.81 -13.02 27.03
N GLU A 177 4.71 -13.11 27.80
CA GLU A 177 3.48 -13.74 27.31
C GLU A 177 3.10 -13.09 25.96
N ARG A 178 2.72 -13.89 24.94
CA ARG A 178 2.55 -13.41 23.55
C ARG A 178 1.65 -12.16 23.52
N VAL A 179 2.24 -11.01 23.20
CA VAL A 179 1.58 -9.70 23.15
C VAL A 179 0.84 -9.53 21.80
N GLU A 180 1.35 -10.16 20.74
CA GLU A 180 0.84 -10.12 19.37
C GLU A 180 0.66 -11.51 18.77
N LEU A 181 -0.13 -11.56 17.69
CA LEU A 181 -0.37 -12.73 16.86
C LEU A 181 -0.10 -12.37 15.39
N ILE A 182 0.75 -13.14 14.73
CA ILE A 182 0.88 -13.12 13.26
C ILE A 182 -0.33 -13.85 12.70
N LEU A 183 -1.12 -13.15 11.88
CA LEU A 183 -2.35 -13.66 11.29
C LEU A 183 -2.13 -14.07 9.83
N LYS A 184 -2.87 -15.09 9.40
CA LYS A 184 -3.03 -15.38 7.98
C LYS A 184 -4.07 -14.43 7.38
N TYR A 185 -3.89 -14.04 6.12
CA TYR A 185 -4.90 -13.27 5.40
C TYR A 185 -6.21 -14.05 5.25
N SER A 186 -6.16 -15.38 5.16
CA SER A 186 -7.37 -16.22 5.16
C SER A 186 -8.23 -16.12 6.43
N GLU A 187 -7.65 -15.66 7.53
CA GLU A 187 -8.30 -15.52 8.84
C GLU A 187 -8.77 -14.07 9.10
N ALA A 188 -8.46 -13.15 8.18
CA ALA A 188 -8.72 -11.73 8.32
C ALA A 188 -9.71 -11.22 7.25
N GLU A 189 -10.31 -10.06 7.49
CA GLU A 189 -11.27 -9.42 6.57
C GLU A 189 -10.58 -8.64 5.43
N TYR A 190 -9.32 -8.97 5.10
CA TYR A 190 -8.50 -8.25 4.13
C TYR A 190 -8.05 -9.16 3.00
N SER A 191 -8.05 -8.64 1.77
CA SER A 191 -7.63 -9.37 0.58
C SER A 191 -6.14 -9.14 0.28
N PRO A 192 -5.29 -10.18 0.29
CA PRO A 192 -3.89 -10.06 -0.06
C PRO A 192 -3.69 -10.02 -1.60
N PRO A 193 -2.50 -9.61 -2.08
CA PRO A 193 -2.08 -9.88 -3.44
C PRO A 193 -2.15 -11.39 -3.75
N LYS A 194 -2.44 -11.73 -5.02
CA LYS A 194 -2.60 -13.13 -5.46
C LYS A 194 -1.44 -14.05 -5.06
N TYR A 195 -0.20 -13.58 -5.23
CA TYR A 195 0.99 -14.37 -4.91
C TYR A 195 1.15 -14.63 -3.40
N ILE A 196 0.72 -13.70 -2.53
CA ILE A 196 0.70 -13.91 -1.07
C ILE A 196 -0.33 -14.98 -0.72
N ALA A 197 -1.54 -14.91 -1.31
CA ALA A 197 -2.58 -15.92 -1.09
C ALA A 197 -2.12 -17.33 -1.50
N GLU A 198 -1.42 -17.44 -2.63
CA GLU A 198 -0.84 -18.70 -3.12
C GLU A 198 0.25 -19.23 -2.18
N MET A 199 1.10 -18.34 -1.63
CA MET A 199 2.10 -18.72 -0.63
C MET A 199 1.47 -19.21 0.67
N GLU A 200 0.44 -18.52 1.19
CA GLU A 200 -0.26 -18.97 2.40
C GLU A 200 -0.91 -20.35 2.23
N LYS A 201 -1.50 -20.60 1.05
CA LYS A 201 -2.06 -21.91 0.69
C LYS A 201 -0.99 -23.02 0.67
N ALA A 202 0.25 -22.65 0.35
CA ALA A 202 1.41 -23.55 0.39
C ALA A 202 2.12 -23.56 1.76
N GLU A 203 1.51 -23.00 2.81
CA GLU A 203 2.08 -22.87 4.16
C GLU A 203 3.40 -22.09 4.21
N LYS A 204 3.59 -21.17 3.27
CA LYS A 204 4.75 -20.29 3.15
C LYS A 204 4.36 -18.86 3.49
N GLN A 205 5.34 -18.08 3.95
CA GLN A 205 5.15 -16.65 4.21
C GLN A 205 5.91 -15.82 3.16
N GLY A 206 5.27 -14.76 2.68
CA GLY A 206 5.84 -13.83 1.71
C GLY A 206 6.53 -12.63 2.33
N ASP A 207 6.76 -11.61 1.51
CA ASP A 207 7.27 -10.30 1.90
C ASP A 207 6.25 -9.45 2.68
N MET A 208 5.06 -9.98 2.99
CA MET A 208 4.01 -9.25 3.68
C MET A 208 3.20 -10.15 4.61
N ILE A 209 2.86 -9.63 5.80
CA ILE A 209 2.04 -10.31 6.81
C ILE A 209 1.08 -9.34 7.51
N LEU A 210 0.08 -9.91 8.20
CA LEU A 210 -0.76 -9.21 9.14
C LEU A 210 -0.38 -9.54 10.59
N VAL A 211 -0.46 -8.54 11.46
CA VAL A 211 -0.17 -8.65 12.89
C VAL A 211 -1.30 -8.01 13.68
N SER A 212 -1.81 -8.71 14.70
CA SER A 212 -2.82 -8.16 15.62
C SER A 212 -2.33 -8.17 17.06
N GLY A 213 -2.73 -7.16 17.84
CA GLY A 213 -2.45 -7.06 19.26
C GLY A 213 -3.48 -7.86 20.06
N ILE A 214 -3.05 -8.91 20.75
CA ILE A 214 -3.91 -9.74 21.60
C ILE A 214 -3.88 -9.30 23.05
N ARG A 215 -2.78 -8.68 23.49
CA ARG A 215 -2.59 -8.18 24.85
C ARG A 215 -1.73 -6.93 24.81
N THR A 216 -1.84 -6.09 25.84
CA THR A 216 -0.94 -4.95 25.97
C THR A 216 0.48 -5.37 26.26
N GLY A 217 1.43 -4.58 25.77
CA GLY A 217 2.86 -4.85 25.93
C GLY A 217 3.65 -4.35 24.74
N ALA A 218 4.93 -4.68 24.72
CA ALA A 218 5.78 -4.46 23.56
C ALA A 218 6.28 -5.80 23.06
N ALA A 219 6.38 -5.95 21.74
CA ALA A 219 7.18 -7.02 21.18
C ALA A 219 7.95 -6.60 19.96
N VAL A 220 8.84 -7.51 19.58
CA VAL A 220 9.76 -7.31 18.48
C VAL A 220 9.47 -8.39 17.44
N ILE A 221 9.08 -7.95 16.24
CA ILE A 221 8.88 -8.83 15.11
C ILE A 221 10.17 -8.91 14.32
N LYS A 222 10.53 -10.12 13.96
CA LYS A 222 11.75 -10.49 13.23
C LYS A 222 11.38 -11.13 11.90
N VAL A 223 11.98 -10.65 10.82
CA VAL A 223 11.87 -11.26 9.49
C VAL A 223 13.25 -11.62 8.94
N ARG A 224 13.34 -12.77 8.30
CA ARG A 224 14.55 -13.22 7.59
C ARG A 224 14.18 -13.79 6.23
N ILE A 225 15.07 -13.65 5.25
CA ILE A 225 14.92 -14.35 3.96
C ILE A 225 15.10 -15.85 4.22
N HIS A 226 14.21 -16.67 3.68
CA HIS A 226 14.25 -18.13 3.85
C HIS A 226 15.32 -18.79 2.97
N GLU A 227 15.50 -18.27 1.75
CA GLU A 227 16.39 -18.84 0.73
C GLU A 227 17.83 -19.01 1.25
N PRO A 228 18.44 -20.21 1.16
CA PRO A 228 19.75 -20.51 1.74
C PRO A 228 20.89 -19.59 1.29
N PHE A 229 20.80 -19.08 0.05
CA PHE A 229 21.79 -18.15 -0.50
C PHE A 229 21.89 -16.86 0.34
N TYR A 230 20.76 -16.37 0.85
CA TYR A 230 20.67 -15.16 1.65
C TYR A 230 20.83 -15.38 3.16
N LYS A 231 21.31 -16.55 3.59
CA LYS A 231 21.50 -16.88 5.02
C LYS A 231 22.38 -15.87 5.78
N LYS A 232 23.28 -15.17 5.08
CA LYS A 232 24.17 -14.16 5.66
C LYS A 232 23.54 -12.77 5.78
N VAL A 233 22.43 -12.51 5.10
CA VAL A 233 21.71 -11.24 5.23
C VAL A 233 21.09 -11.18 6.63
N SER A 234 21.32 -10.07 7.32
CA SER A 234 20.80 -9.87 8.67
C SER A 234 19.27 -9.86 8.68
N ALA A 235 18.68 -10.46 9.71
CA ALA A 235 17.25 -10.37 9.93
C ALA A 235 16.85 -8.92 10.28
N ALA A 236 15.73 -8.45 9.73
CA ALA A 236 15.16 -7.16 10.11
C ALA A 236 14.29 -7.31 11.35
N LEU A 237 14.29 -6.28 12.19
CA LEU A 237 13.55 -6.23 13.45
C LEU A 237 12.69 -4.96 13.49
N ILE A 238 11.46 -5.07 13.98
CA ILE A 238 10.61 -3.92 14.29
C ILE A 238 9.98 -4.11 15.67
N ARG A 239 10.07 -3.08 16.51
CA ARG A 239 9.40 -3.05 17.80
C ARG A 239 8.02 -2.41 17.64
N LEU A 240 7.00 -3.10 18.09
CA LEU A 240 5.61 -2.65 18.15
C LEU A 240 5.18 -2.50 19.61
N LEU A 241 4.23 -1.60 19.84
CA LEU A 241 3.63 -1.34 21.14
C LEU A 241 2.12 -1.59 21.05
N VAL A 242 1.59 -2.53 21.84
CA VAL A 242 0.16 -2.80 21.94
C VAL A 242 -0.41 -2.07 23.15
N LEU A 243 -1.40 -1.23 22.90
CA LEU A 243 -2.06 -0.35 23.85
C LEU A 243 -3.51 -0.77 24.07
N GLU A 244 -4.07 -0.40 25.23
CA GLU A 244 -5.50 -0.46 25.45
C GLU A 244 -6.19 0.69 24.70
N ASN A 245 -7.29 0.41 24.01
CA ASN A 245 -8.11 1.45 23.38
C ASN A 245 -9.11 2.03 24.40
N ILE A 246 -8.61 2.92 25.26
CA ILE A 246 -9.36 3.55 26.35
C ILE A 246 -9.46 5.06 26.17
N PHE A 247 -10.62 5.62 26.52
CA PHE A 247 -10.88 7.05 26.43
C PHE A 247 -11.72 7.56 27.61
N LEU A 248 -11.55 8.85 27.92
CA LEU A 248 -12.31 9.55 28.95
C LEU A 248 -13.55 10.20 28.36
N ILE A 249 -14.62 10.24 29.16
CA ILE A 249 -15.89 10.88 28.82
C ILE A 249 -16.25 11.87 29.92
N PRO A 250 -16.44 13.15 29.60
CA PRO A 250 -16.47 13.70 28.24
C PRO A 250 -15.06 13.79 27.63
N SER A 251 -14.93 13.52 26.33
CA SER A 251 -13.63 13.51 25.61
C SER A 251 -13.24 14.87 25.01
N HIS A 252 -14.11 15.87 25.15
CA HIS A 252 -13.88 17.23 24.68
C HIS A 252 -13.39 18.12 25.82
N ASP A 253 -12.86 19.30 25.45
CA ASP A 253 -12.41 20.30 26.41
C ASP A 253 -13.55 20.78 27.32
N ILE A 254 -13.25 20.93 28.61
CA ILE A 254 -14.25 21.23 29.63
C ILE A 254 -13.77 22.42 30.44
N TYR A 255 -14.55 23.50 30.41
CA TYR A 255 -14.29 24.70 31.16
C TYR A 255 -14.99 24.61 32.51
N LEU A 256 -14.22 24.69 33.61
CA LEU A 256 -14.72 24.57 34.97
C LEU A 256 -14.42 25.84 35.76
N LEU A 257 -15.40 26.29 36.55
CA LEU A 257 -15.21 27.36 37.53
C LEU A 257 -14.42 26.84 38.74
N VAL A 258 -13.75 27.75 39.45
CA VAL A 258 -13.02 27.42 40.68
C VAL A 258 -14.01 26.81 41.69
N GLY A 259 -13.68 25.63 42.22
CA GLY A 259 -14.54 24.86 43.13
C GLY A 259 -15.59 23.96 42.48
N ALA A 260 -15.67 23.91 41.14
CA ALA A 260 -16.53 22.98 40.42
C ALA A 260 -15.92 21.57 40.30
N TYR A 261 -16.79 20.57 40.13
CA TYR A 261 -16.40 19.17 39.98
C TYR A 261 -16.84 18.62 38.63
N ILE A 262 -16.04 17.72 38.09
CA ILE A 262 -16.41 16.94 36.92
C ILE A 262 -16.28 15.45 37.17
N LYS A 263 -17.28 14.71 36.68
CA LYS A 263 -17.31 13.25 36.70
C LYS A 263 -16.88 12.70 35.34
N TYR A 264 -15.65 12.21 35.27
CA TYR A 264 -15.19 11.46 34.12
C TYR A 264 -15.63 9.99 34.19
N ARG A 265 -15.90 9.42 33.02
CA ARG A 265 -16.08 7.97 32.83
C ARG A 265 -14.98 7.46 31.91
N VAL A 266 -14.41 6.31 32.24
CA VAL A 266 -13.50 5.58 31.35
C VAL A 266 -14.34 4.63 30.50
N ALA A 267 -14.09 4.60 29.20
CA ALA A 267 -14.66 3.60 28.32
C ALA A 267 -13.56 2.93 27.49
N LYS A 268 -13.78 1.66 27.15
CA LYS A 268 -12.89 0.87 26.30
C LYS A 268 -13.60 0.56 24.98
N ILE A 269 -12.89 0.67 23.85
CA ILE A 269 -13.35 0.16 22.55
C ILE A 269 -12.83 -1.27 22.40
N VAL A 270 -13.70 -2.18 22.01
CA VAL A 270 -13.36 -3.55 21.64
C VAL A 270 -14.04 -3.81 20.30
N GLN A 271 -13.29 -4.10 19.24
CA GLN A 271 -13.82 -4.40 17.90
C GLN A 271 -14.84 -3.36 17.41
N GLY A 272 -14.50 -2.07 17.54
CA GLY A 272 -15.37 -0.95 17.15
C GLY A 272 -16.61 -0.74 18.02
N LYS A 273 -16.83 -1.55 19.07
CA LYS A 273 -17.92 -1.38 20.03
C LYS A 273 -17.40 -0.83 21.36
N MET A 274 -18.05 0.23 21.81
CA MET A 274 -17.77 0.84 23.10
C MET A 274 -18.34 -0.02 24.23
N THR A 275 -17.46 -0.59 25.05
CA THR A 275 -17.83 -1.25 26.30
C THR A 275 -17.53 -0.30 27.47
N GLY A 276 -18.58 0.35 27.96
CA GLY A 276 -18.49 1.21 29.13
C GLY A 276 -18.43 0.37 30.41
N ARG A 277 -17.24 0.22 31.00
CA ARG A 277 -17.13 -0.25 32.39
C ARG A 277 -17.10 0.98 33.29
N TYR A 278 -18.12 1.12 34.14
CA TYR A 278 -18.24 2.23 35.08
C TYR A 278 -17.13 2.16 36.14
N TRP A 279 -15.97 2.75 35.86
CA TRP A 279 -15.02 3.11 36.91
C TRP A 279 -15.26 4.58 37.24
N SER A 280 -15.76 4.86 38.44
CA SER A 280 -15.82 6.22 38.97
C SER A 280 -14.41 6.65 39.35
N LEU A 281 -13.76 7.44 38.51
CA LEU A 281 -12.59 8.19 38.96
C LEU A 281 -13.08 9.24 39.96
N HIS A 282 -12.46 9.27 41.14
CA HIS A 282 -12.76 10.26 42.17
C HIS A 282 -12.43 11.66 41.67
N ASN A 283 -13.21 12.60 42.20
CA ASN A 283 -13.26 14.03 41.89
C ASN A 283 -11.85 14.65 41.68
N LEU A 284 -11.60 15.20 40.48
CA LEU A 284 -10.51 16.15 40.28
C LEU A 284 -10.92 17.48 40.94
N ILE A 285 -10.19 17.88 41.97
CA ILE A 285 -10.35 19.18 42.64
C ILE A 285 -9.37 20.14 41.98
N LEU A 286 -9.87 21.21 41.37
CA LEU A 286 -9.03 22.35 40.99
C LEU A 286 -8.77 23.17 42.27
N PRO A 287 -7.54 23.16 42.82
CA PRO A 287 -7.26 23.95 44.01
C PRO A 287 -7.39 25.45 43.69
N PRO A 288 -7.83 26.26 44.66
CA PRO A 288 -8.02 27.70 44.46
C PRO A 288 -6.72 28.47 44.16
N HIS A 289 -5.56 27.85 44.33
CA HIS A 289 -4.24 28.40 44.00
C HIS A 289 -3.62 27.66 42.81
N LEU A 290 -4.15 27.87 41.62
CA LEU A 290 -3.39 27.66 40.39
C LEU A 290 -2.77 29.01 40.02
N ASP A 291 -1.57 29.26 40.54
CA ASP A 291 -0.72 30.33 40.02
C ASP A 291 -0.48 30.06 38.53
N LYS A 292 -0.46 31.12 37.74
CA LYS A 292 -0.53 31.13 36.26
C LYS A 292 0.69 30.49 35.54
N SER A 293 1.45 29.60 36.17
CA SER A 293 2.76 29.14 35.68
C SER A 293 2.82 27.71 35.15
N PHE A 294 1.71 26.98 35.00
CA PHE A 294 1.72 25.62 34.44
C PHE A 294 0.79 25.47 33.23
N LEU A 295 1.01 26.29 32.22
CA LEU A 295 0.66 25.99 30.83
C LEU A 295 1.79 26.54 29.94
N GLN A 296 2.84 25.73 29.79
CA GLN A 296 3.77 25.83 28.67
C GLN A 296 4.21 24.42 28.28
#